data_AF-A0A1Q7J3G8-F1
#
_entry.id   AF-A0A1Q7J3G8-F1
#
_cell.length_a   1.000
_cell.length_b   1.000
_cell.length_c   1.000
_cell.angle_alpha   90.00
_cell.angle_beta   90.00
_cell.angle_gamma   90.00
#
_symmetry.space_group_name_H-M   'P 1'
#
loop_
_entity.id
_entity.type
_entity.pdbx_description
1 polymer ?
#
loop_
_entity_poly.entity_id
_entity_poly.type
_entity_poly.pdbx_seq_one_letter_code
_entity_poly.pdbx_strand_id
1 'polypeptide(L)'
;MSPEKKTLLTTAFEALGPERVTRGLKATGHSWRDCFLAVAIYGEPDALARQLEKRWRKEHFVGTLLDLRVHVVNEVVRAWDHDEGMFRSLAVEWLELNRAAVVTQNAMVN
;
A
#
# COMPACT_ATOMS: atom_id res chain seq x y z
N MET A 1 3.58 15.04 7.57
CA MET A 1 2.59 14.73 6.52
C MET A 1 1.36 15.59 6.75
N SER A 2 0.70 16.12 5.71
CA SER A 2 -0.60 16.78 5.91
C SER A 2 -1.70 15.76 6.23
N PRO A 3 -2.78 16.14 6.92
CA PRO A 3 -3.89 15.24 7.24
C PRO A 3 -4.50 14.57 6.00
N GLU A 4 -4.71 15.33 4.92
CA GLU A 4 -5.27 14.82 3.67
C GLU A 4 -4.42 13.70 3.07
N LYS A 5 -3.09 13.87 3.03
CA LYS A 5 -2.17 12.84 2.56
C LYS A 5 -2.19 11.61 3.46
N LYS A 6 -2.22 11.81 4.78
CA LYS A 6 -2.35 10.71 5.76
C LYS A 6 -3.61 9.90 5.46
N THR A 7 -4.76 10.56 5.24
CA THR A 7 -6.03 9.89 4.89
C THR A 7 -5.94 9.10 3.58
N LEU A 8 -5.30 9.65 2.54
CA LEU A 8 -5.12 8.93 1.27
C LEU A 8 -4.28 7.66 1.46
N LEU A 9 -3.18 7.75 2.19
CA LEU A 9 -2.31 6.60 2.43
C LEU A 9 -3.00 5.55 3.31
N THR A 10 -3.72 5.94 4.36
CA THR A 10 -4.46 4.99 5.19
C THR A 10 -5.60 4.32 4.42
N THR A 11 -6.28 5.04 3.51
CA THR A 11 -7.27 4.44 2.60
C THR A 11 -6.65 3.34 1.74
N ALA A 12 -5.43 3.56 1.24
CA ALA A 12 -4.72 2.54 0.48
C ALA A 12 -4.34 1.32 1.34
N PHE A 13 -3.92 1.55 2.59
CA PHE A 13 -3.59 0.47 3.51
C PHE A 13 -4.82 -0.37 3.87
N GLU A 14 -5.97 0.26 4.08
CA GLU A 14 -7.26 -0.41 4.30
C GLU A 14 -7.64 -1.31 3.13
N ALA A 15 -7.56 -0.80 1.89
CA ALA A 15 -7.86 -1.59 0.70
C ALA A 15 -6.88 -2.76 0.47
N LEU A 16 -5.63 -2.63 0.91
CA LEU A 16 -4.64 -3.69 0.82
C LEU A 16 -4.79 -4.73 1.93
N GLY A 17 -5.16 -4.30 3.14
CA GLY A 17 -5.17 -5.14 4.34
C GLY A 17 -3.77 -5.37 4.94
N PRO A 18 -3.71 -5.79 6.22
CA PRO A 18 -2.46 -5.86 6.99
C PRO A 18 -1.42 -6.82 6.42
N GLU A 19 -1.83 -7.95 5.82
CA GLU A 19 -0.91 -8.92 5.23
C GLU A 19 -0.19 -8.34 4.01
N ARG A 20 -0.91 -7.64 3.14
CA ARG A 20 -0.34 -7.04 1.92
C ARG A 20 0.49 -5.81 2.25
N VAL A 21 0.06 -4.98 3.20
CA VAL A 21 0.87 -3.85 3.69
C VAL A 21 2.18 -4.35 4.28
N THR A 22 2.15 -5.36 5.17
CA THR A 22 3.36 -5.96 5.75
C THR A 22 4.29 -6.51 4.68
N ARG A 23 3.74 -7.17 3.66
CA ARG A 23 4.51 -7.70 2.54
C ARG A 23 5.13 -6.59 1.70
N GLY A 24 4.34 -5.57 1.35
CA GLY A 24 4.78 -4.41 0.57
C GLY A 24 5.93 -3.66 1.22
N LEU A 25 5.96 -3.56 2.56
CA LEU A 25 7.06 -2.92 3.28
C LEU A 25 8.41 -3.63 3.13
N LYS A 26 8.45 -4.85 2.61
CA LYS A 26 9.70 -5.54 2.25
C LYS A 26 10.33 -5.04 0.94
N ALA A 27 9.58 -4.24 0.16
CA ALA A 27 10.10 -3.62 -1.06
C ALA A 27 11.28 -2.68 -0.76
N THR A 28 12.26 -2.67 -1.65
CA THR A 28 13.43 -1.78 -1.61
C THR A 28 13.58 -0.93 -2.88
N GLY A 29 12.76 -1.19 -3.90
CA GLY A 29 12.81 -0.48 -5.16
C GLY A 29 11.75 0.61 -5.27
N HIS A 30 11.87 1.41 -6.33
CA HIS A 30 10.97 2.54 -6.63
C HIS A 30 10.33 2.41 -8.01
N SER A 31 10.55 1.29 -8.70
CA SER A 31 9.95 1.04 -10.00
C SER A 31 8.69 0.20 -9.87
N TRP A 32 7.83 0.22 -10.89
CA TRP A 32 6.66 -0.67 -10.95
C TRP A 32 7.00 -2.19 -10.92
N ARG A 33 8.28 -2.56 -10.99
CA ARG A 33 8.76 -3.94 -10.85
C ARG A 33 8.90 -4.36 -9.39
N ASP A 34 9.30 -3.45 -8.52
CA ASP A 34 9.84 -3.77 -7.20
C ASP A 34 9.48 -2.74 -6.11
N CYS A 35 8.60 -1.78 -6.41
CA CYS A 35 8.06 -0.84 -5.43
C CYS A 35 7.06 -1.50 -4.47
N PHE A 36 6.66 -0.74 -3.44
CA PHE A 36 5.68 -1.15 -2.45
C PHE A 36 4.45 -1.85 -3.06
N LEU A 37 3.82 -1.25 -4.08
CA LEU A 37 2.60 -1.81 -4.69
C LEU A 37 2.87 -3.12 -5.43
N ALA A 38 4.03 -3.26 -6.09
CA ALA A 38 4.40 -4.49 -6.78
C ALA A 38 4.49 -5.66 -5.80
N VAL A 39 5.21 -5.44 -4.69
CA VAL A 39 5.42 -6.46 -3.66
C VAL A 39 4.15 -6.67 -2.83
N ALA A 40 3.36 -5.64 -2.54
CA ALA A 40 2.13 -5.76 -1.76
C ALA A 40 1.07 -6.62 -2.48
N ILE A 41 0.90 -6.41 -3.79
CA ILE A 41 -0.14 -7.08 -4.58
C ILE A 41 0.24 -8.53 -4.88
N TYR A 42 1.46 -8.75 -5.41
CA TYR A 42 1.84 -10.07 -5.94
C TYR A 42 2.86 -10.82 -5.08
N GLY A 43 3.51 -10.16 -4.11
CA GLY A 43 4.52 -10.79 -3.26
C GLY A 43 5.87 -11.08 -3.92
N GLU A 44 5.93 -11.03 -5.25
CA GLU A 44 7.14 -11.21 -6.04
C GLU A 44 7.40 -9.99 -6.92
N PRO A 45 8.67 -9.54 -7.04
CA PRO A 45 9.07 -8.56 -8.04
C PRO A 45 8.67 -8.98 -9.46
N ASP A 46 8.55 -8.02 -10.36
CA ASP A 46 8.23 -8.15 -11.79
C ASP A 46 6.82 -8.66 -12.15
N ALA A 47 6.10 -9.31 -11.22
CA ALA A 47 4.76 -9.82 -11.47
C ALA A 47 3.77 -8.70 -11.84
N LEU A 48 3.80 -7.58 -11.11
CA LEU A 48 3.01 -6.40 -11.45
C LEU A 48 3.46 -5.78 -12.77
N ALA A 49 4.77 -5.64 -12.97
CA ALA A 49 5.31 -5.01 -14.18
C ALA A 49 4.90 -5.74 -15.46
N ARG A 50 4.86 -7.08 -15.47
CA ARG A 50 4.38 -7.87 -16.60
C ARG A 50 2.94 -7.54 -17.00
N GLN A 51 2.07 -7.23 -16.04
CA GLN A 51 0.70 -6.80 -16.33
C GLN A 51 0.63 -5.35 -16.82
N LEU A 52 1.58 -4.52 -16.38
CA LEU A 52 1.66 -3.11 -16.70
C LEU A 52 2.40 -2.80 -18.01
N GLU A 53 3.19 -3.72 -18.57
CA GLU A 53 3.97 -3.52 -19.80
C GLU A 53 3.12 -3.04 -20.98
N LYS A 54 1.86 -3.50 -21.07
CA LYS A 54 0.94 -3.13 -22.16
C LYS A 54 0.02 -1.95 -21.79
N ARG A 55 0.26 -1.27 -20.68
CA ARG A 55 -0.66 -0.26 -20.12
C ARG A 55 0.00 1.12 -20.10
N TRP A 56 -0.62 2.07 -20.80
CA TRP A 56 -0.18 3.47 -20.81
C TRP A 56 -0.40 4.19 -19.47
N ARG A 57 -1.51 3.88 -18.76
CA ARG A 57 -1.87 4.50 -17.46
C ARG A 57 -1.84 3.45 -16.35
N LYS A 58 -0.65 3.21 -15.79
CA LYS A 58 -0.38 2.12 -14.83
C LYS A 58 -1.16 2.32 -13.52
N GLU A 59 -1.24 3.55 -13.05
CA GLU A 59 -1.92 3.96 -11.82
C GLU A 59 -3.43 3.71 -11.91
N HIS A 60 -4.03 3.86 -13.10
CA HIS A 60 -5.46 3.58 -13.31
C HIS A 60 -5.76 2.10 -13.23
N PHE A 61 -4.89 1.27 -13.81
CA PHE A 61 -5.02 -0.17 -13.74
C PHE A 61 -4.90 -0.66 -12.29
N VAL A 62 -3.89 -0.18 -11.57
CA VAL A 62 -3.70 -0.52 -10.15
C VAL A 62 -4.85 -0.03 -9.29
N GLY A 63 -5.37 1.18 -9.55
CA GLY A 63 -6.57 1.68 -8.89
C GLY A 63 -7.77 0.75 -9.10
N THR A 64 -8.01 0.32 -10.34
CA THR A 64 -9.08 -0.64 -10.64
C THR A 64 -8.87 -1.98 -9.93
N LEU A 65 -7.63 -2.48 -9.88
CA LEU A 65 -7.28 -3.75 -9.24
C LEU A 65 -7.51 -3.73 -7.72
N LEU A 66 -7.35 -2.57 -7.08
CA LEU A 66 -7.49 -2.38 -5.64
C LEU A 66 -8.82 -1.73 -5.24
N ASP A 67 -9.72 -1.47 -6.19
CA ASP A 67 -10.93 -0.65 -5.99
C ASP A 67 -10.63 0.72 -5.36
N LEU A 68 -9.54 1.34 -5.81
CA LEU A 68 -9.05 2.64 -5.35
C LEU A 68 -9.16 3.71 -6.43
N ARG A 69 -9.49 4.93 -6.00
CA ARG A 69 -9.43 6.11 -6.87
C ARG A 69 -7.97 6.39 -7.25
N VAL A 70 -7.73 6.78 -8.50
CA VAL A 70 -6.36 6.99 -9.04
C VAL A 70 -5.51 7.96 -8.21
N HIS A 71 -6.11 8.99 -7.61
CA HIS A 71 -5.37 9.95 -6.79
C HIS A 71 -4.81 9.32 -5.50
N VAL A 72 -5.45 8.27 -4.98
CA VAL A 72 -4.93 7.48 -3.85
C VAL A 72 -3.66 6.75 -4.29
N VAL A 73 -3.71 6.08 -5.45
CA VAL A 73 -2.56 5.37 -6.02
C VAL A 73 -1.41 6.32 -6.31
N ASN A 74 -1.70 7.50 -6.87
CA ASN A 74 -0.69 8.53 -7.12
C ASN A 74 -0.01 8.99 -5.84
N GLU A 75 -0.76 9.19 -4.75
CA GLU A 75 -0.17 9.60 -3.47
C GLU A 75 0.68 8.47 -2.88
N VAL A 76 0.28 7.20 -3.02
CA VAL A 76 1.12 6.05 -2.60
C VAL A 76 2.45 6.05 -3.35
N VAL A 77 2.44 6.15 -4.68
CA VAL A 77 3.67 6.16 -5.50
C VAL A 77 4.53 7.36 -5.14
N ARG A 78 3.94 8.56 -5.07
CA ARG A 78 4.63 9.79 -4.70
C ARG A 78 5.27 9.70 -3.31
N ALA A 79 4.52 9.26 -2.30
CA ALA A 79 5.01 9.17 -0.93
C ALA A 79 6.08 8.08 -0.78
N TRP A 80 5.97 6.98 -1.52
CA TRP A 80 7.01 5.96 -1.59
C TRP A 80 8.30 6.49 -2.22
N ASP A 81 8.20 7.28 -3.30
CA ASP A 81 9.36 7.77 -4.04
C ASP A 81 10.05 8.97 -3.38
N HIS A 82 9.30 9.83 -2.69
CA HIS A 82 9.83 11.10 -2.17
C HIS A 82 9.88 11.19 -0.66
N ASP A 83 9.03 10.46 0.06
CA ASP A 83 8.83 10.58 1.50
C ASP A 83 8.84 9.19 2.19
N GLU A 84 9.66 8.26 1.66
CA GLU A 84 9.61 6.82 2.01
C GLU A 84 9.68 6.57 3.53
N GLY A 85 10.55 7.28 4.24
CA GLY A 85 10.67 7.15 5.69
C GLY A 85 9.37 7.50 6.42
N MET A 86 8.67 8.54 5.97
CA MET A 86 7.39 8.96 6.56
C MET A 86 6.26 8.00 6.17
N PHE A 87 6.28 7.48 4.93
CA PHE A 87 5.37 6.44 4.48
C PHE A 87 5.50 5.16 5.33
N ARG A 88 6.74 4.68 5.53
CA ARG A 88 7.02 3.48 6.32
C ARG A 88 6.57 3.63 7.76
N SER A 89 6.89 4.75 8.40
CA SER A 89 6.45 5.03 9.78
C SER A 89 4.93 5.01 9.90
N LEU A 90 4.22 5.63 8.95
CA LEU A 90 2.75 5.63 8.94
C LEU A 90 2.17 4.21 8.74
N ALA A 91 2.76 3.42 7.84
CA ALA A 91 2.32 2.05 7.61
C ALA A 91 2.51 1.16 8.84
N VAL A 92 3.63 1.33 9.58
CA VAL A 92 3.88 0.63 10.85
C VAL A 92 2.87 1.04 11.92
N GLU A 93 2.64 2.34 12.12
CA GLU A 93 1.62 2.86 13.03
C GLU A 93 0.24 2.25 12.73
N TRP A 94 -0.14 2.23 11.45
CA TRP A 94 -1.41 1.66 11.01
C TRP A 94 -1.50 0.14 11.27
N LEU A 95 -0.43 -0.61 11.04
CA LEU A 95 -0.37 -2.06 11.31
C LEU A 95 -0.51 -2.37 12.81
N GLU A 96 0.13 -1.57 13.68
CA GLU A 96 0.02 -1.73 15.14
C GLU A 96 -1.40 -1.51 15.63
N LEU A 97 -2.08 -0.45 15.13
CA LEU A 97 -3.48 -0.18 15.44
C LEU A 97 -4.41 -1.31 15.00
N ASN A 98 -4.19 -1.86 13.80
CA ASN A 98 -4.99 -2.99 13.29
C ASN A 98 -4.76 -4.26 14.11
N ARG A 99 -3.51 -4.54 14.53
CA ARG A 99 -3.20 -5.68 15.40
C ARG A 99 -3.90 -5.55 16.76
N ALA A 100 -3.88 -4.36 17.35
CA ALA A 100 -4.56 -4.11 18.63
C ALA A 100 -6.07 -4.32 18.52
N ALA A 101 -6.69 -3.84 17.43
CA ALA A 101 -8.12 -4.02 17.18
C ALA A 101 -8.53 -5.49 17.10
N VAL A 102 -7.74 -6.33 16.41
CA VAL A 102 -8.00 -7.79 16.33
C VAL A 102 -7.89 -8.46 17.70
N VAL A 103 -6.91 -8.08 18.53
CA VAL A 103 -6.78 -8.61 19.89
C VAL A 103 -7.99 -8.24 20.75
N THR A 104 -8.44 -6.98 20.68
CA THR A 104 -9.63 -6.52 21.40
C THR A 104 -10.89 -7.24 20.96
N GLN A 105 -11.09 -7.43 19.65
CA GLN A 105 -12.22 -8.19 19.12
C GLN A 105 -12.22 -9.64 19.63
N ASN A 106 -11.09 -10.33 19.59
CA ASN A 106 -10.98 -11.71 20.08
C ASN A 106 -11.21 -11.81 21.60
N ALA A 107 -10.86 -10.79 22.37
CA ALA A 107 -11.09 -10.74 23.82
C ALA A 107 -12.56 -10.48 24.21
N MET A 108 -13.38 -9.93 23.30
CA MET A 108 -14.81 -9.66 23.53
C MET A 108 -15.72 -10.83 23.14
N VAL A 109 -15.20 -11.81 22.39
CA VAL A 109 -15.96 -12.95 21.86
C VAL A 109 -15.70 -14.24 22.68
N ASN A 110 -14.78 -14.19 23.65
CA ASN A 110 -14.50 -15.24 24.63
C ASN A 110 -15.02 -14.86 26.02
#